data_AF-A0A401TNQ6-F1
#
_entry.id   AF-A0A401TNQ6-F1
#
_cell.length_a   1.000
_cell.length_b   1.000
_cell.length_c   1.000
_cell.angle_alpha   90.00
_cell.angle_beta   90.00
_cell.angle_gamma   90.00
#
_symmetry.space_group_name_H-M   'P 1'
#
loop_
_entity.id
_entity.type
_entity.pdbx_description
1 polymer ?
#
loop_
_entity_poly.entity_id
_entity_poly.type
_entity_poly.pdbx_seq_one_letter_code
_entity_poly.pdbx_strand_id
1 'polypeptide(L)'
;YDNMAELFAVVKTMQALEKTYIKDCVTPTEYTAACSRLLVQYKAAFKQVQGSDISTIDEFCRRYRVSKQVSVRLREVLLVRNGA
;
A
#
# COMPACT_ATOMS: atom_id res chain seq x y z
N TYR A 1 -10.46 -11.79 11.02
CA TYR A 1 -10.04 -10.44 11.48
C TYR A 1 -8.56 -10.20 11.23
N ASP A 2 -7.68 -11.19 11.43
CA ASP A 2 -6.23 -11.09 11.16
C ASP A 2 -5.88 -10.51 9.77
N ASN A 3 -6.50 -11.01 8.70
CA ASN A 3 -6.18 -10.57 7.34
C ASN A 3 -6.44 -9.06 7.10
N MET A 4 -7.50 -8.52 7.71
CA MET A 4 -7.79 -7.08 7.65
C MET A 4 -6.80 -6.26 8.48
N ALA A 5 -6.40 -6.77 9.65
CA ALA A 5 -5.41 -6.13 10.49
C ALA A 5 -4.04 -6.08 9.78
N GLU A 6 -3.65 -7.16 9.11
CA GLU A 6 -2.43 -7.22 8.32
C GLU A 6 -2.45 -6.23 7.16
N LEU A 7 -3.53 -6.19 6.38
CA LEU A 7 -3.68 -5.21 5.29
C LEU A 7 -3.60 -3.76 5.82
N PHE A 8 -4.25 -3.50 6.95
CA PHE A 8 -4.22 -2.19 7.59
C PHE A 8 -2.80 -1.82 8.07
N ALA A 9 -2.07 -2.77 8.67
CA ALA A 9 -0.70 -2.57 9.11
C ALA A 9 0.23 -2.22 7.93
N VAL A 10 0.13 -2.93 6.81
CA VAL A 10 0.92 -2.66 5.61
C VAL A 10 0.66 -1.25 5.09
N VAL A 11 -0.61 -0.85 5.01
CA VAL A 11 -1.01 0.48 4.52
C VAL A 11 -0.57 1.59 5.47
N LYS A 12 -0.73 1.38 6.78
CA LYS A 12 -0.23 2.32 7.78
C LYS A 12 1.29 2.50 7.69
N THR A 13 2.00 1.42 7.42
CA THR A 13 3.45 1.45 7.23
C THR A 13 3.83 2.22 5.95
N MET A 14 3.10 2.04 4.85
CA MET A 14 3.29 2.86 3.64
C MET A 14 3.04 4.35 3.91
N GLN A 15 1.97 4.70 4.64
CA GLN A 15 1.71 6.09 5.02
C GLN A 15 2.82 6.67 5.90
N ALA A 16 3.36 5.87 6.82
CA ALA A 16 4.48 6.28 7.65
C ALA A 16 5.72 6.51 6.78
N LEU A 17 6.04 5.59 5.87
CA LEU A 17 7.17 5.70 4.94
C LEU A 17 7.12 6.98 4.11
N GLU A 18 5.94 7.35 3.57
CA GLU A 18 5.76 8.64 2.87
C GLU A 18 6.08 9.83 3.76
N LYS A 19 5.57 9.83 5.00
CA LYS A 19 5.80 10.93 5.95
C LYS A 19 7.28 11.06 6.29
N THR A 20 7.98 9.94 6.46
CA THR A 20 9.41 9.92 6.78
C THR A 20 10.24 10.37 5.57
N TYR A 21 9.82 10.01 4.35
CA TYR A 21 10.44 10.48 3.11
C TYR A 21 10.26 11.99 2.91
N ILE A 22 9.06 12.53 3.13
CA ILE A 22 8.79 13.99 3.07
C ILE A 22 9.62 14.78 4.10
N LYS A 23 9.99 14.13 5.21
CA LYS A 23 10.85 14.72 6.25
C LYS A 23 12.35 14.57 5.95
N ASP A 24 12.73 14.15 4.75
CA ASP A 24 14.11 13.85 4.34
C ASP A 24 14.82 12.84 5.27
N CYS A 25 14.05 12.03 5.99
CA CYS A 25 14.57 11.04 6.95
C CYS A 25 14.87 9.68 6.29
N VAL A 26 14.53 9.51 5.01
CA VAL A 26 14.77 8.28 4.22
C VAL A 26 15.26 8.68 2.84
N THR A 27 16.34 8.04 2.37
CA THR A 27 16.87 8.31 1.04
C THR A 27 15.94 7.77 -0.07
N PRO A 28 15.99 8.29 -1.31
CA PRO A 28 15.20 7.78 -2.42
C PRO A 28 15.40 6.27 -2.66
N THR A 29 16.62 5.78 -2.47
CA THR A 29 16.98 4.36 -2.63
C THR A 29 16.32 3.50 -1.56
N GLU A 30 16.43 3.89 -0.29
CA GLU A 30 15.80 3.17 0.83
C GLU A 30 14.27 3.21 0.74
N TYR A 31 13.72 4.37 0.39
CA TYR A 31 12.30 4.55 0.15
C TYR A 31 11.82 3.58 -0.93
N THR A 32 12.50 3.52 -2.08
CA THR A 32 12.12 2.61 -3.18
C THR A 32 12.18 1.14 -2.77
N ALA A 33 13.21 0.74 -2.02
CA ALA A 33 13.36 -0.62 -1.53
C ALA A 33 12.27 -0.97 -0.50
N ALA A 34 11.99 -0.08 0.46
CA ALA A 34 10.94 -0.27 1.45
C ALA A 34 9.55 -0.30 0.81
N CYS A 35 9.28 0.60 -0.13
CA CYS A 35 8.02 0.66 -0.86
C CYS A 35 7.79 -0.63 -1.65
N SER A 36 8.82 -1.14 -2.35
CA SER A 36 8.74 -2.43 -3.07
C SER A 36 8.39 -3.61 -2.16
N ARG A 37 8.99 -3.69 -0.97
CA ARG A 37 8.66 -4.71 0.03
C ARG A 37 7.22 -4.59 0.52
N LEU A 38 6.78 -3.39 0.86
CA LEU A 38 5.42 -3.12 1.33
C LEU A 38 4.38 -3.43 0.25
N LEU A 39 4.69 -3.18 -1.01
CA LEU A 39 3.81 -3.51 -2.14
C LEU A 39 3.60 -5.01 -2.31
N VAL A 40 4.63 -5.83 -2.09
CA VAL A 40 4.50 -7.29 -2.11
C VAL A 40 3.60 -7.76 -0.96
N GLN A 41 3.81 -7.24 0.25
CA GLN A 41 2.96 -7.56 1.40
C GLN A 41 1.52 -7.10 1.18
N TYR A 42 1.32 -5.91 0.61
CA TYR A 42 -0.01 -5.38 0.29
C TYR A 42 -0.76 -6.32 -0.64
N LYS A 43 -0.12 -6.81 -1.71
CA LYS A 43 -0.76 -7.75 -2.64
C LYS A 43 -1.15 -9.06 -1.95
N ALA A 44 -0.27 -9.60 -1.11
CA ALA A 44 -0.54 -10.82 -0.37
C ALA A 44 -1.70 -10.65 0.61
N ALA A 45 -1.68 -9.58 1.41
CA ALA A 45 -2.75 -9.26 2.36
C ALA A 45 -4.07 -8.93 1.65
N PHE A 46 -4.02 -8.16 0.55
CA PHE A 46 -5.19 -7.79 -0.25
C PHE A 46 -5.87 -9.02 -0.84
N LYS A 47 -5.11 -9.98 -1.38
CA LYS A 47 -5.66 -11.23 -1.91
C LYS A 47 -6.40 -12.05 -0.83
N GLN A 48 -5.98 -11.94 0.43
CA GLN A 48 -6.63 -12.64 1.55
C GLN A 48 -7.91 -11.95 2.05
N VAL A 49 -8.11 -10.66 1.76
CA VAL A 49 -9.34 -9.92 2.11
C VAL A 49 -10.28 -9.67 0.91
N GLN A 50 -9.77 -9.86 -0.31
CA GLN A 50 -10.53 -9.72 -1.55
C GLN A 50 -11.68 -10.73 -1.56
N GLY A 51 -12.92 -10.23 -1.47
CA GLY A 51 -14.14 -11.04 -1.52
C GLY A 51 -15.03 -11.01 -0.26
N SER A 52 -14.55 -10.49 0.88
CA SER A 52 -15.37 -10.43 2.11
C SER A 52 -15.99 -9.04 2.37
N ASP A 53 -15.20 -7.97 2.33
CA ASP A 53 -15.66 -6.62 2.72
C ASP A 53 -15.10 -5.48 1.85
N ILE A 54 -14.04 -5.73 1.07
CA ILE A 54 -13.37 -4.72 0.26
C ILE A 54 -13.08 -5.32 -1.11
N SER A 55 -13.82 -4.84 -2.11
CA SER A 55 -13.73 -5.36 -3.48
C SER A 55 -12.68 -4.64 -4.31
N THR A 56 -12.35 -3.39 -3.96
CA THR A 56 -11.41 -2.56 -4.73
C THR A 56 -10.43 -1.81 -3.84
N ILE A 57 -9.24 -1.52 -4.39
CA ILE A 57 -8.24 -0.66 -3.74
C ILE A 57 -8.80 0.75 -3.50
N ASP A 58 -9.68 1.24 -4.36
CA ASP A 58 -10.28 2.57 -4.22
C ASP A 58 -11.16 2.66 -2.97
N GLU A 59 -12.01 1.66 -2.77
CA GLU A 59 -12.86 1.52 -1.58
C GLU A 59 -12.01 1.41 -0.30
N PHE A 60 -10.94 0.61 -0.35
CA PHE A 60 -9.97 0.53 0.73
C PHE A 60 -9.33 1.89 1.04
N CYS A 61 -8.79 2.57 0.03
CA CYS A 61 -8.16 3.88 0.17
C CYS A 61 -9.12 4.91 0.77
N ARG A 62 -10.39 4.87 0.36
CA ARG A 62 -11.44 5.76 0.86
C ARG A 62 -11.81 5.45 2.30
N ARG A 63 -11.99 4.16 2.64
CA ARG A 63 -12.35 3.67 3.98
C ARG A 63 -11.29 4.03 5.02
N TYR A 64 -10.02 3.91 4.65
CA TYR A 64 -8.89 4.09 5.56
C TYR A 64 -8.18 5.45 5.44
N ARG A 65 -8.75 6.39 4.66
CA ARG A 65 -8.19 7.73 4.40
C ARG A 65 -6.71 7.65 3.98
N VAL A 66 -6.43 6.77 3.04
CA VAL A 66 -5.09 6.60 2.47
C VAL A 66 -4.70 7.89 1.74
N SER A 67 -3.45 8.33 1.93
CA SER A 67 -2.97 9.57 1.31
C SER A 67 -3.00 9.44 -0.21
N LYS A 68 -3.33 10.53 -0.92
CA LYS A 68 -3.37 10.53 -2.39
C LYS A 68 -2.08 9.97 -3.02
N GLN A 69 -0.92 10.33 -2.45
CA GLN A 69 0.41 9.86 -2.86
C GLN A 69 0.57 8.33 -2.79
N VAL A 70 0.17 7.71 -1.67
CA VAL A 70 0.20 6.24 -1.53
C VAL A 70 -0.77 5.58 -2.50
N SER A 71 -1.96 6.15 -2.67
CA SER A 71 -2.98 5.61 -3.56
C SER A 71 -2.54 5.61 -5.03
N VAL A 72 -1.85 6.65 -5.50
CA VAL A 72 -1.32 6.65 -6.88
C VAL A 72 -0.22 5.63 -7.06
N ARG A 73 0.67 5.46 -6.08
CA ARG A 73 1.74 4.44 -6.15
C ARG A 73 1.21 3.02 -6.11
N LEU A 74 0.21 2.74 -5.28
CA LEU A 74 -0.50 1.46 -5.29
C LEU A 74 -1.12 1.17 -6.66
N ARG A 75 -1.82 2.15 -7.26
CA ARG A 75 -2.42 2.01 -8.60
C ARG A 75 -1.37 1.78 -9.68
N GLU A 76 -0.30 2.57 -9.71
CA GLU A 76 0.76 2.46 -10.71
C GLU A 76 1.43 1.07 -10.68
N VAL A 77 1.80 0.58 -9.50
CA VAL A 77 2.48 -0.72 -9.36
C VAL A 77 1.54 -1.90 -9.66
N LEU A 78 0.24 -1.73 -9.42
CA LEU A 78 -0.76 -2.73 -9.78
C LEU A 78 -1.06 -2.73 -11.28
N LEU A 79 -1.05 -1.57 -11.94
CA LEU A 79 -1.23 -1.45 -13.40
C LEU A 79 -0.01 -1.94 -14.16
N VAL A 80 1.21 -1.56 -13.75
CA VAL A 80 2.46 -1.95 -14.42
C VAL A 80 2.70 -3.46 -14.42
N ARG A 81 2.15 -4.20 -13.43
CA ARG A 81 2.29 -5.66 -13.36
C ARG A 81 1.15 -6.46 -14.01
N ASN A 82 0.08 -5.82 -14.48
CA ASN A 82 -0.99 -6.49 -15.25
C ASN A 82 -0.80 -6.34 -16.77
N GLY A 83 0.23 -5.61 -17.20
CA GLY A 83 0.65 -5.53 -18.61
C GLY A 83 1.94 -6.32 -18.83
N ALA A 84 1.85 -7.65 -18.82
CA ALA A 84 2.79 -8.58 -19.45
C ALA A 84 2.10 -9.94 -19.60
#